data_AF-A0A2P5LTI0-F1
#
_entry.id   AF-A0A2P5LTI0-F1
#
_cell.length_a   1.000
_cell.length_b   1.000
_cell.length_c   1.000
_cell.angle_alpha   90.00
_cell.angle_beta   90.00
_cell.angle_gamma   90.00
#
_symmetry.space_group_name_H-M   'P 1'
#
loop_
_entity.id
_entity.type
_entity.pdbx_description
1 polymer ?
#
loop_
_entity_poly.entity_id
_entity_poly.type
_entity_poly.pdbx_seq_one_letter_code
_entity_poly.pdbx_strand_id
1 'polypeptide(L)'
;MARPFAGRDKFRVFYHGTCIIFAGALGLALAGCYQTTGDFGRPQPGVWENSILPAAGYISATARGEPISLYALTEDEKELRNRAWNFLNPEADAPIVARIQDQFTYYQLLPPRESDITLFHRTIMGGPQLSGAVGYSPTLRVLTGGQSFVSLTSRYNRVRDVITADHALIPHFKLVASQVVQADHVRARSLGHVAHLTEEQRDQAIKRICENALIIARVHWAFHDRAAQYRYSLEHLLVEGPEREAIPAERTLMAFEADIGRFRKDTIFPTVCTEPVALPAPLSPRPLVRKG
;
A
#
# COMPACT_ATOMS: atom_id res chain seq x y z
N MET A 1 -50.89 -18.53 -55.28
CA MET A 1 -50.33 -17.69 -56.36
C MET A 1 -49.23 -16.82 -55.75
N ALA A 2 -48.14 -16.58 -56.50
CA ALA A 2 -46.89 -15.88 -56.17
C ALA A 2 -45.80 -16.66 -55.37
N ARG A 3 -44.70 -16.98 -56.08
CA ARG A 3 -43.33 -17.20 -55.57
C ARG A 3 -42.55 -15.85 -55.60
N PRO A 4 -41.21 -15.80 -55.41
CA PRO A 4 -40.47 -15.52 -54.17
C PRO A 4 -39.67 -14.20 -54.26
N PHE A 5 -39.00 -13.76 -53.19
CA PHE A 5 -37.85 -12.86 -53.31
C PHE A 5 -36.74 -13.25 -52.33
N ALA A 6 -35.62 -13.70 -52.91
CA ALA A 6 -34.33 -13.82 -52.25
C ALA A 6 -33.60 -12.47 -52.39
N GLY A 7 -32.99 -11.99 -51.30
CA GLY A 7 -32.23 -10.73 -51.30
C GLY A 7 -31.34 -10.58 -50.08
N ARG A 8 -30.10 -11.08 -50.21
CA ARG A 8 -28.83 -10.65 -49.59
C ARG A 8 -28.88 -9.82 -48.30
N ASP A 9 -28.31 -10.37 -47.23
CA ASP A 9 -27.55 -9.59 -46.23
C ASP A 9 -26.29 -10.35 -45.81
N LYS A 10 -25.23 -10.19 -46.62
CA LYS A 10 -23.85 -10.59 -46.30
C LYS A 10 -23.05 -9.36 -45.86
N PHE A 11 -23.40 -8.65 -44.78
CA PHE A 11 -22.53 -7.57 -44.27
C PHE A 11 -22.84 -7.25 -42.80
N ARG A 12 -22.52 -8.15 -41.86
CA ARG A 12 -22.56 -7.79 -40.43
C ARG A 12 -21.78 -8.75 -39.51
N VAL A 13 -20.52 -9.06 -39.84
CA VAL A 13 -19.65 -9.83 -38.91
C VAL A 13 -18.25 -9.22 -38.73
N PHE A 14 -17.86 -8.20 -39.49
CA PHE A 14 -16.45 -7.78 -39.53
C PHE A 14 -16.04 -6.60 -38.63
N TYR A 15 -16.94 -6.01 -37.83
CA TYR A 15 -16.63 -4.79 -37.06
C TYR A 15 -16.37 -4.99 -35.56
N HIS A 16 -16.65 -6.17 -34.97
CA HIS A 16 -16.41 -6.39 -33.54
C HIS A 16 -14.97 -6.82 -33.22
N GLY A 17 -14.32 -7.58 -34.11
CA GLY A 17 -12.95 -8.06 -33.86
C GLY A 17 -11.90 -6.94 -33.87
N THR A 18 -12.04 -5.97 -34.78
CA THR A 18 -11.09 -4.85 -34.92
C THR A 18 -11.17 -3.85 -33.77
N CYS A 19 -12.37 -3.55 -33.24
CA CYS A 19 -12.51 -2.69 -32.07
C CYS A 19 -11.91 -3.32 -30.80
N ILE A 20 -12.03 -4.64 -30.62
CA ILE A 20 -11.43 -5.34 -29.47
C ILE A 20 -9.91 -5.37 -29.59
N ILE A 21 -9.36 -5.60 -30.79
CA ILE A 21 -7.91 -5.62 -31.02
C ILE A 21 -7.31 -4.22 -30.85
N PHE A 22 -7.97 -3.16 -31.33
CA PHE A 22 -7.52 -1.78 -31.11
C PHE A 22 -7.63 -1.35 -29.65
N ALA A 23 -8.68 -1.74 -28.92
CA ALA A 23 -8.81 -1.46 -27.49
C ALA A 23 -7.75 -2.22 -26.66
N GLY A 24 -7.47 -3.48 -27.01
CA GLY A 24 -6.42 -4.28 -26.39
C GLY A 24 -5.00 -3.76 -26.69
N ALA A 25 -4.73 -3.37 -27.93
CA ALA A 25 -3.45 -2.80 -28.34
C ALA A 25 -3.21 -1.40 -27.76
N LEU A 26 -4.25 -0.57 -27.65
CA LEU A 26 -4.17 0.74 -26.99
C LEU A 26 -4.00 0.59 -25.47
N GLY A 27 -4.65 -0.40 -24.84
CA GLY A 27 -4.45 -0.75 -23.44
C GLY A 27 -3.02 -1.24 -23.15
N LEU A 28 -2.45 -2.06 -24.05
CA LEU A 28 -1.06 -2.52 -23.95
C LEU A 28 -0.04 -1.40 -24.22
N ALA A 29 -0.32 -0.49 -25.17
CA ALA A 29 0.53 0.65 -25.45
C ALA A 29 0.53 1.68 -24.31
N LEU A 30 -0.60 1.90 -23.64
CA LEU A 30 -0.70 2.76 -22.46
C LEU A 30 -0.11 2.11 -21.20
N ALA A 31 -0.17 0.78 -21.07
CA ALA A 31 0.50 0.06 -19.99
C ALA A 31 2.03 0.19 -20.07
N GLY A 32 2.59 0.32 -21.28
CA GLY A 32 4.03 0.57 -21.49
C GLY A 32 4.50 1.93 -20.97
N CYS A 33 3.60 2.90 -20.77
CA CYS A 33 3.93 4.21 -20.19
C CYS A 33 3.81 4.26 -18.65
N TYR A 34 3.29 3.20 -18.02
CA TYR A 34 3.00 3.17 -16.58
C TYR A 34 4.20 2.75 -15.72
N GLN A 35 5.31 2.32 -16.32
CA GLN A 35 6.36 1.57 -15.61
C GLN A 35 7.77 2.14 -15.75
N THR A 36 7.93 3.46 -15.65
CA THR A 36 9.23 4.04 -15.30
C THR A 36 9.37 4.08 -13.78
N THR A 37 9.69 2.95 -13.15
CA THR A 37 10.13 2.94 -11.75
C THR A 37 11.51 3.59 -11.66
N GLY A 38 11.66 4.63 -10.83
CA GLY A 38 12.96 5.21 -10.51
C GLY A 38 13.80 4.29 -9.63
N ASP A 39 15.04 4.70 -9.37
CA ASP A 39 16.09 3.87 -8.74
C ASP A 39 15.79 3.39 -7.30
N PHE A 40 14.66 3.80 -6.73
CA PHE A 40 14.20 3.41 -5.39
C PHE A 40 12.85 2.67 -5.40
N GLY A 41 12.43 2.12 -6.55
CA GLY A 41 11.15 1.41 -6.68
C GLY A 41 9.90 2.30 -6.58
N ARG A 42 10.10 3.62 -6.56
CA ARG A 42 9.02 4.62 -6.68
C ARG A 42 8.75 4.92 -8.15
N PRO A 43 7.49 5.17 -8.56
CA PRO A 43 7.21 5.72 -9.88
C PRO A 43 7.98 7.03 -10.10
N GLN A 44 8.58 7.20 -11.27
CA GLN A 44 9.17 8.48 -11.67
C GLN A 44 8.07 9.54 -11.73
N PRO A 45 8.32 10.77 -11.24
CA PRO A 45 7.33 11.83 -11.30
C PRO A 45 7.06 12.22 -12.76
N GLY A 46 5.87 11.90 -13.26
CA GLY A 46 5.37 12.30 -14.57
C GLY A 46 3.99 12.96 -14.51
N VAL A 47 3.38 13.21 -15.67
CA VAL A 47 2.00 13.74 -15.78
C VAL A 47 1.00 12.79 -15.10
N TRP A 48 1.29 11.49 -15.15
CA TRP A 48 0.45 10.46 -14.55
C TRP A 48 0.44 10.56 -13.02
N GLU A 49 1.61 10.58 -12.39
CA GLU A 49 1.79 10.64 -10.94
C GLU A 49 1.43 12.01 -10.34
N ASN A 50 1.68 13.09 -11.08
CA ASN A 50 1.51 14.45 -10.57
C ASN A 50 0.10 15.01 -10.79
N SER A 51 -0.60 14.56 -11.83
CA SER A 51 -1.88 15.18 -12.23
C SER A 51 -3.01 14.17 -12.33
N ILE A 52 -2.84 13.08 -13.09
CA ILE A 52 -3.95 12.18 -13.40
C ILE A 52 -4.33 11.32 -12.19
N LEU A 53 -3.36 10.65 -11.56
CA LEU A 53 -3.63 9.79 -10.40
C LEU A 53 -4.21 10.58 -9.22
N PRO A 54 -3.67 11.75 -8.83
CA PRO A 54 -4.28 12.55 -7.76
C PRO A 54 -5.70 13.02 -8.10
N ALA A 55 -5.97 13.42 -9.34
CA ALA A 55 -7.32 13.88 -9.75
C ALA A 55 -8.33 12.73 -9.76
N ALA A 56 -7.97 11.56 -10.29
CA ALA A 56 -8.81 10.37 -10.25
C ALA A 56 -9.04 9.90 -8.80
N GLY A 57 -8.00 9.97 -7.98
CA GLY A 57 -8.04 9.75 -6.53
C GLY A 57 -9.05 10.65 -5.83
N TYR A 58 -9.02 11.95 -6.10
CA TYR A 58 -9.96 12.93 -5.54
C TYR A 58 -11.42 12.57 -5.82
N ILE A 59 -11.73 12.24 -7.07
CA ILE A 59 -13.09 11.85 -7.47
C ILE A 59 -13.51 10.58 -6.73
N SER A 60 -12.63 9.57 -6.72
CA SER A 60 -12.88 8.26 -6.12
C SER A 60 -13.06 8.34 -4.60
N ALA A 61 -12.18 9.08 -3.91
CA ALA A 61 -12.25 9.34 -2.47
C ALA A 61 -13.53 10.10 -2.09
N THR A 62 -13.87 11.14 -2.84
CA THR A 62 -15.11 11.91 -2.64
C THR A 62 -16.34 11.02 -2.77
N ALA A 63 -16.37 10.14 -3.78
CA ALA A 63 -17.48 9.20 -3.98
C ALA A 63 -17.61 8.18 -2.83
N ARG A 64 -16.52 7.86 -2.13
CA ARG A 64 -16.51 7.01 -0.92
C ARG A 64 -16.76 7.79 0.38
N GLY A 65 -16.84 9.11 0.35
CA GLY A 65 -16.93 9.95 1.55
C GLY A 65 -15.62 10.04 2.35
N GLU A 66 -14.48 9.68 1.74
CA GLU A 66 -13.18 9.82 2.39
C GLU A 66 -12.74 11.29 2.43
N PRO A 67 -12.05 11.73 3.51
CA PRO A 67 -11.57 13.10 3.62
C PRO A 67 -10.44 13.36 2.61
N ILE A 68 -10.67 14.30 1.70
CA ILE A 68 -9.65 14.80 0.77
C ILE A 68 -9.78 16.31 0.61
N SER A 69 -8.67 17.02 0.79
CA SER A 69 -8.64 18.48 0.72
C SER A 69 -7.98 18.98 -0.57
N LEU A 70 -8.54 20.06 -1.13
CA LEU A 70 -8.01 20.78 -2.29
C LEU A 70 -6.91 21.78 -1.93
N TYR A 71 -6.64 22.02 -0.64
CA TYR A 71 -5.58 22.92 -0.22
C TYR A 71 -4.19 22.41 -0.62
N ALA A 72 -3.27 23.34 -0.86
CA ALA A 72 -1.87 22.98 -1.12
C ALA A 72 -1.28 22.21 0.07
N LEU A 73 -0.40 21.25 -0.22
CA LEU A 73 0.34 20.52 0.80
C LEU A 73 1.52 21.38 1.30
N THR A 74 1.71 21.41 2.61
CA THR A 74 2.95 21.91 3.22
C THR A 74 4.13 20.97 2.95
N GLU A 75 5.35 21.42 3.19
CA GLU A 75 6.54 20.57 3.01
C GLU A 75 6.53 19.35 3.95
N ASP A 76 6.11 19.52 5.21
CA ASP A 76 5.98 18.40 6.15
C ASP A 76 4.89 17.41 5.71
N GLU A 77 3.77 17.90 5.14
CA GLU A 77 2.69 17.04 4.61
C GLU A 77 3.11 16.28 3.35
N LYS A 78 3.96 16.88 2.50
CA LYS A 78 4.57 16.21 1.35
C LYS A 78 5.56 15.13 1.84
N GLU A 79 6.39 15.47 2.82
CA GLU A 79 7.35 14.53 3.37
C GLU A 79 6.66 13.36 4.10
N LEU A 80 5.54 13.62 4.79
CA LEU A 80 4.71 12.58 5.40
C LEU A 80 4.25 11.56 4.35
N ARG A 81 3.71 12.04 3.22
CA ARG A 81 3.26 11.22 2.09
C ARG A 81 4.42 10.45 1.46
N ASN A 82 5.53 11.14 1.23
CA ASN A 82 6.76 10.53 0.71
C ASN A 82 7.26 9.39 1.60
N ARG A 83 7.24 9.55 2.93
CA ARG A 83 7.67 8.48 3.86
C ARG A 83 6.63 7.37 3.97
N ALA A 84 5.34 7.72 3.96
CA ALA A 84 4.24 6.76 3.99
C ALA A 84 4.31 5.77 2.82
N TRP A 85 4.76 6.22 1.63
CA TRP A 85 4.95 5.37 0.46
C TRP A 85 5.70 4.07 0.77
N ASN A 86 6.76 4.15 1.57
CA ASN A 86 7.64 3.00 1.87
C ASN A 86 6.92 1.89 2.63
N PHE A 87 5.90 2.23 3.41
CA PHE A 87 5.15 1.27 4.23
C PHE A 87 3.86 0.81 3.55
N LEU A 88 3.19 1.72 2.84
CA LEU A 88 1.90 1.46 2.19
C LEU A 88 2.00 0.62 0.92
N ASN A 89 3.17 0.60 0.27
CA ASN A 89 3.43 -0.28 -0.86
C ASN A 89 4.20 -1.51 -0.39
N PRO A 90 3.91 -2.69 -0.94
CA PRO A 90 4.66 -3.88 -0.61
C PRO A 90 6.08 -3.79 -1.20
N GLU A 91 6.92 -4.73 -0.78
CA GLU A 91 8.29 -4.87 -1.27
C GLU A 91 8.39 -4.98 -2.79
N ALA A 92 9.55 -4.63 -3.34
CA ALA A 92 9.77 -4.60 -4.78
C ALA A 92 9.62 -5.98 -5.44
N ASP A 93 9.86 -7.06 -4.71
CA ASP A 93 9.71 -8.45 -5.16
C ASP A 93 8.29 -9.01 -4.99
N ALA A 94 7.36 -8.26 -4.38
CA ALA A 94 5.98 -8.69 -4.21
C ALA A 94 5.25 -8.89 -5.55
N PRO A 95 4.20 -9.74 -5.58
CA PRO A 95 3.38 -9.96 -6.77
C PRO A 95 2.93 -8.65 -7.41
N ILE A 96 3.01 -8.58 -8.75
CA ILE A 96 2.75 -7.34 -9.49
C ILE A 96 1.35 -6.77 -9.23
N VAL A 97 0.35 -7.65 -9.11
CA VAL A 97 -1.04 -7.26 -8.83
C VAL A 97 -1.15 -6.58 -7.47
N ALA A 98 -0.47 -7.11 -6.45
CA ALA A 98 -0.48 -6.50 -5.11
C ALA A 98 0.17 -5.11 -5.14
N ARG A 99 1.32 -4.96 -5.83
CA ARG A 99 1.98 -3.66 -6.01
C ARG A 99 1.08 -2.64 -6.71
N ILE A 100 0.43 -3.02 -7.81
CA ILE A 100 -0.47 -2.12 -8.56
C ILE A 100 -1.66 -1.69 -7.70
N GLN A 101 -2.28 -2.65 -7.00
CA GLN A 101 -3.43 -2.36 -6.15
C GLN A 101 -3.06 -1.43 -5.00
N ASP A 102 -1.95 -1.70 -4.30
CA ASP A 102 -1.51 -0.89 -3.17
C ASP A 102 -1.04 0.51 -3.63
N GLN A 103 -0.44 0.62 -4.82
CA GLN A 103 -0.13 1.90 -5.48
C GLN A 103 -1.41 2.70 -5.78
N PHE A 104 -2.44 2.10 -6.37
CA PHE A 104 -3.70 2.79 -6.62
C PHE A 104 -4.44 3.13 -5.32
N THR A 105 -4.29 2.31 -4.28
CA THR A 105 -4.79 2.62 -2.95
C THR A 105 -4.04 3.82 -2.34
N TYR A 106 -2.73 3.95 -2.56
CA TYR A 106 -1.95 5.11 -2.11
C TYR A 106 -2.54 6.42 -2.66
N TYR A 107 -2.90 6.44 -3.95
CA TYR A 107 -3.57 7.58 -4.59
C TYR A 107 -5.08 7.66 -4.30
N GLN A 108 -5.62 6.86 -3.37
CA GLN A 108 -7.05 6.81 -3.02
C GLN A 108 -7.97 6.47 -4.21
N LEU A 109 -7.44 5.83 -5.26
CA LEU A 109 -8.22 5.39 -6.40
C LEU A 109 -9.02 4.13 -6.08
N LEU A 110 -8.42 3.22 -5.31
CA LEU A 110 -9.01 1.97 -4.84
C LEU A 110 -9.11 1.98 -3.30
N PRO A 111 -10.07 1.23 -2.72
CA PRO A 111 -10.09 0.98 -1.29
C PRO A 111 -8.88 0.12 -0.86
N PRO A 112 -8.47 0.20 0.42
CA PRO A 112 -7.42 -0.66 0.96
C PRO A 112 -7.69 -2.14 0.68
N ARG A 113 -6.65 -2.85 0.23
CA ARG A 113 -6.69 -4.30 0.08
C ARG A 113 -6.86 -4.95 1.45
N GLU A 114 -7.55 -6.09 1.47
CA GLU A 114 -7.59 -6.95 2.67
C GLU A 114 -6.19 -7.37 3.09
N SER A 115 -5.97 -7.46 4.41
CA SER A 115 -4.70 -7.88 4.95
C SER A 115 -4.45 -9.35 4.61
N ASP A 116 -3.26 -9.63 4.08
CA ASP A 116 -2.83 -10.98 3.72
C ASP A 116 -1.51 -11.28 4.41
N ILE A 117 -1.60 -12.02 5.51
CA ILE A 117 -0.44 -12.41 6.33
C ILE A 117 0.52 -13.34 5.59
N THR A 118 0.08 -13.96 4.50
CA THR A 118 0.89 -14.92 3.73
C THR A 118 1.71 -14.25 2.64
N LEU A 119 1.40 -13.00 2.29
CA LEU A 119 1.97 -12.30 1.13
C LEU A 119 3.50 -12.32 1.13
N PHE A 120 4.12 -11.78 2.17
CA PHE A 120 5.58 -11.76 2.33
C PHE A 120 6.21 -13.15 2.30
N HIS A 121 5.59 -14.13 2.98
CA HIS A 121 6.10 -15.50 2.98
C HIS A 121 6.11 -16.07 1.55
N ARG A 122 5.03 -15.90 0.78
CA ARG A 122 4.98 -16.33 -0.62
C ARG A 122 6.05 -15.64 -1.48
N THR A 123 6.36 -14.37 -1.21
CA THR A 123 7.45 -13.64 -1.89
C THR A 123 8.81 -14.29 -1.64
N ILE A 124 9.19 -14.47 -0.37
CA ILE A 124 10.51 -15.06 -0.04
C ILE A 124 10.60 -16.55 -0.37
N MET A 125 9.46 -17.23 -0.49
CA MET A 125 9.42 -18.59 -0.98
C MET A 125 9.57 -18.65 -2.49
N GLY A 126 9.49 -17.54 -3.22
CA GLY A 126 9.60 -17.50 -4.69
C GLY A 126 8.38 -18.12 -5.39
N GLY A 127 7.18 -17.89 -4.84
CA GLY A 127 5.92 -18.24 -5.51
C GLY A 127 5.68 -17.41 -6.79
N PRO A 128 4.72 -17.82 -7.63
CA PRO A 128 4.42 -17.11 -8.88
C PRO A 128 3.94 -15.67 -8.63
N GLN A 129 4.47 -14.74 -9.43
CA GLN A 129 4.18 -13.30 -9.37
C GLN A 129 2.81 -12.94 -9.98
N LEU A 130 2.17 -13.90 -10.66
CA LEU A 130 0.86 -13.77 -11.31
C LEU A 130 -0.25 -14.30 -10.40
N SER A 131 -0.62 -13.51 -9.39
CA SER A 131 -1.79 -13.67 -8.51
C SER A 131 -1.84 -14.93 -7.63
N GLY A 132 -2.51 -14.82 -6.48
CA GLY A 132 -2.61 -15.87 -5.46
C GLY A 132 -3.38 -17.15 -5.86
N ALA A 133 -3.86 -17.25 -7.10
CA ALA A 133 -4.62 -18.41 -7.60
C ALA A 133 -3.73 -19.64 -7.86
N VAL A 134 -2.43 -19.44 -8.09
CA VAL A 134 -1.47 -20.52 -8.27
C VAL A 134 -0.64 -20.58 -7.01
N GLY A 135 -0.89 -21.59 -6.18
CA GLY A 135 -0.11 -21.83 -4.97
C GLY A 135 1.38 -21.96 -5.27
N TYR A 136 2.20 -22.00 -4.20
CA TYR A 136 3.63 -22.25 -4.32
C TYR A 136 3.88 -23.49 -5.21
N SER A 137 4.37 -23.26 -6.42
CA SER A 137 4.68 -24.30 -7.37
C SER A 137 6.16 -24.16 -7.74
N PRO A 138 7.01 -25.11 -7.31
CA PRO A 138 8.43 -25.14 -7.68
C PRO A 138 8.65 -25.13 -9.20
N THR A 139 7.69 -25.62 -9.99
CA THR A 139 7.76 -25.65 -11.46
C THR A 139 7.40 -24.29 -12.08
N LEU A 140 6.43 -23.57 -11.53
CA LEU A 140 6.10 -22.21 -12.01
C LEU A 140 7.16 -21.19 -11.61
N ARG A 141 7.90 -21.42 -10.52
CA ARG A 141 9.04 -20.58 -10.08
C ARG A 141 10.05 -20.31 -11.21
N VAL A 142 10.35 -21.33 -12.01
CA VAL A 142 11.30 -21.24 -13.14
C VAL A 142 10.77 -20.35 -14.26
N LEU A 143 9.45 -20.35 -14.47
CA LEU A 143 8.79 -19.59 -15.54
C LEU A 143 8.54 -18.13 -15.17
N THR A 144 8.45 -17.81 -13.86
CA THR A 144 8.05 -16.48 -13.41
C THR A 144 9.20 -15.61 -12.87
N GLY A 145 10.44 -16.10 -12.91
CA GLY A 145 11.63 -15.29 -12.57
C GLY A 145 11.74 -14.92 -11.09
N GLY A 146 11.14 -15.71 -10.19
CA GLY A 146 11.22 -15.46 -8.74
C GLY A 146 12.63 -15.58 -8.18
N GLN A 147 12.91 -14.79 -7.14
CA GLN A 147 14.15 -14.92 -6.35
C GLN A 147 14.33 -16.38 -5.91
N SER A 148 15.48 -16.97 -6.26
CA SER A 148 15.82 -18.33 -5.84
C SER A 148 16.66 -18.25 -4.56
N PHE A 149 16.00 -18.47 -3.42
CA PHE A 149 16.74 -18.66 -2.17
C PHE A 149 17.28 -20.08 -2.12
N VAL A 150 18.60 -20.20 -2.14
CA VAL A 150 19.34 -21.48 -2.22
C VAL A 150 19.36 -22.23 -0.88
N SER A 151 19.13 -21.56 0.27
CA SER A 151 19.17 -22.18 1.60
C SER A 151 18.15 -21.58 2.58
N LEU A 152 17.83 -22.31 3.67
CA LEU A 152 16.99 -21.79 4.76
C LEU A 152 17.65 -20.59 5.46
N THR A 153 18.96 -20.66 5.68
CA THR A 153 19.77 -19.54 6.20
C THR A 153 19.56 -18.26 5.40
N SER A 154 19.53 -18.32 4.06
CA SER A 154 19.32 -17.11 3.24
C SER A 154 17.91 -16.56 3.37
N ARG A 155 16.90 -17.40 3.61
CA ARG A 155 15.53 -16.95 3.89
C ARG A 155 15.42 -16.26 5.24
N TYR A 156 15.99 -16.82 6.31
CA TYR A 156 16.03 -16.14 7.61
C TYR A 156 16.73 -14.79 7.54
N ASN A 157 17.88 -14.73 6.86
CA ASN A 157 18.60 -13.48 6.64
C ASN A 157 17.75 -12.48 5.84
N ARG A 158 17.06 -12.90 4.78
CA ARG A 158 16.14 -12.04 4.02
C ARG A 158 15.07 -11.43 4.92
N VAL A 159 14.41 -12.24 5.75
CA VAL A 159 13.39 -11.73 6.69
C VAL A 159 13.99 -10.71 7.64
N ARG A 160 15.13 -11.04 8.27
CA ARG A 160 15.82 -10.13 9.18
C ARG A 160 16.19 -8.80 8.51
N ASP A 161 16.72 -8.86 7.29
CA ASP A 161 17.20 -7.69 6.57
C ASP A 161 16.03 -6.76 6.17
N VAL A 162 14.88 -7.32 5.76
CA VAL A 162 13.66 -6.54 5.48
C VAL A 162 13.13 -5.87 6.75
N ILE A 163 13.03 -6.61 7.86
CA ILE A 163 12.57 -6.03 9.13
C ILE A 163 13.52 -4.91 9.55
N THR A 164 14.83 -5.12 9.43
CA THR A 164 15.84 -4.12 9.79
C THR A 164 15.71 -2.84 8.96
N ALA A 165 15.48 -2.98 7.66
CA ALA A 165 15.26 -1.85 6.75
C ALA A 165 13.99 -1.07 7.12
N ASP A 166 12.87 -1.75 7.34
CA ASP A 166 11.62 -1.12 7.77
C ASP A 166 11.75 -0.44 9.13
N HIS A 167 12.42 -1.11 10.07
CA HIS A 167 12.63 -0.61 11.43
C HIS A 167 13.44 0.68 11.42
N ALA A 168 14.48 0.77 10.59
CA ALA A 168 15.29 1.98 10.44
C ALA A 168 14.48 3.21 9.92
N LEU A 169 13.37 2.98 9.23
CA LEU A 169 12.51 4.04 8.71
C LEU A 169 11.45 4.52 9.72
N ILE A 170 11.18 3.77 10.80
CA ILE A 170 10.15 4.14 11.79
C ILE A 170 10.43 5.49 12.45
N PRO A 171 11.64 5.78 13.00
CA PRO A 171 11.89 7.05 13.69
C PRO A 171 11.68 8.26 12.77
N HIS A 172 12.07 8.11 11.52
CA HIS A 172 11.92 9.10 10.46
C HIS A 172 10.45 9.41 10.18
N PHE A 173 9.61 8.39 10.04
CA PHE A 173 8.17 8.59 9.85
C PHE A 173 7.51 9.19 11.10
N LYS A 174 7.85 8.68 12.29
CA LYS A 174 7.31 9.17 13.57
C LYS A 174 7.54 10.67 13.75
N LEU A 175 8.75 11.14 13.45
CA LEU A 175 9.10 12.57 13.55
C LEU A 175 8.17 13.43 12.68
N VAL A 176 8.07 13.11 11.39
CA VAL A 176 7.27 13.91 10.44
C VAL A 176 5.78 13.81 10.75
N ALA A 177 5.29 12.62 11.12
CA ALA A 177 3.90 12.44 11.56
C ALA A 177 3.57 13.32 12.77
N SER A 178 4.48 13.41 13.76
CA SER A 178 4.26 14.29 14.92
C SER A 178 4.25 15.78 14.57
N GLN A 179 5.09 16.20 13.61
CA GLN A 179 5.13 17.57 13.11
C GLN A 179 3.82 17.94 12.39
N VAL A 180 3.33 17.06 11.52
CA VAL A 180 2.05 17.26 10.83
C VAL A 180 0.88 17.27 11.81
N VAL A 181 0.83 16.37 12.78
CA VAL A 181 -0.21 16.37 13.83
C VAL A 181 -0.19 17.67 14.63
N GLN A 182 1.00 18.19 14.96
CA GLN A 182 1.14 19.47 15.64
C GLN A 182 0.65 20.65 14.76
N ALA A 183 0.96 20.64 13.47
CA ALA A 183 0.44 21.63 12.51
C ALA A 183 -1.09 21.53 12.38
N ASP A 184 -1.64 20.32 12.38
CA ASP A 184 -3.08 20.07 12.35
C ASP A 184 -3.76 20.58 13.63
N HIS A 185 -3.13 20.44 14.81
CA HIS A 185 -3.62 21.05 16.05
C HIS A 185 -3.65 22.57 16.00
N VAL A 186 -2.64 23.21 15.41
CA VAL A 186 -2.64 24.66 15.18
C VAL A 186 -3.77 25.02 14.22
N ARG A 187 -3.91 24.31 13.09
CA ARG A 187 -4.99 24.53 12.11
C ARG A 187 -6.37 24.42 12.76
N ALA A 188 -6.62 23.38 13.54
CA ALA A 188 -7.88 23.16 14.25
C ALA A 188 -8.20 24.31 15.21
N ARG A 189 -7.21 24.80 15.99
CA ARG A 189 -7.40 25.94 16.89
C ARG A 189 -7.67 27.24 16.12
N SER A 190 -6.96 27.46 15.02
CA SER A 190 -7.14 28.67 14.18
C SER A 190 -8.57 28.78 13.62
N LEU A 191 -9.26 27.68 13.34
CA LEU A 191 -10.64 27.68 12.86
C LEU A 191 -11.61 28.39 13.82
N GLY A 192 -11.31 28.43 15.12
CA GLY A 192 -12.13 29.11 16.13
C GLY A 192 -11.83 30.60 16.32
N HIS A 193 -10.76 31.13 15.71
CA HIS A 193 -10.27 32.50 15.97
C HIS A 193 -10.23 33.40 14.73
N VAL A 194 -10.21 32.84 13.51
CA VAL A 194 -10.17 33.64 12.28
C VAL A 194 -11.52 34.31 12.03
N ALA A 195 -11.56 35.65 12.06
CA ALA A 195 -12.71 36.43 11.66
C ALA A 195 -12.87 36.35 10.12
N HIS A 196 -14.06 36.00 9.63
CA HIS A 196 -14.41 35.87 8.20
C HIS A 196 -13.95 34.59 7.47
N LEU A 197 -13.95 33.45 8.14
CA LEU A 197 -13.78 32.16 7.47
C LEU A 197 -15.09 31.73 6.77
N THR A 198 -15.02 31.43 5.47
CA THR A 198 -16.17 30.85 4.75
C THR A 198 -16.39 29.40 5.16
N GLU A 199 -17.60 28.86 4.93
CA GLU A 199 -17.88 27.46 5.25
C GLU A 199 -17.05 26.50 4.41
N GLU A 200 -16.83 26.82 3.13
CA GLU A 200 -15.95 26.05 2.26
C GLU A 200 -14.51 26.03 2.79
N GLN A 201 -14.00 27.18 3.25
CA GLN A 201 -12.65 27.25 3.80
C GLN A 201 -12.50 26.42 5.09
N ARG A 202 -13.54 26.42 5.92
CA ARG A 202 -13.63 25.60 7.13
C ARG A 202 -13.63 24.11 6.79
N ASP A 203 -14.49 23.70 5.86
CA ASP A 203 -14.61 22.31 5.41
C ASP A 203 -13.28 21.80 4.81
N GLN A 204 -12.64 22.57 3.93
CA GLN A 204 -11.35 22.19 3.33
C GLN A 204 -10.23 22.05 4.36
N ALA A 205 -10.21 22.89 5.40
CA ALA A 205 -9.24 22.78 6.49
C ALA A 205 -9.48 21.55 7.37
N ILE A 206 -10.74 21.23 7.68
CA ILE A 206 -11.11 20.01 8.42
C ILE A 206 -10.76 18.77 7.60
N LYS A 207 -11.11 18.75 6.30
CA LYS A 207 -10.74 17.68 5.37
C LYS A 207 -9.24 17.43 5.35
N ARG A 208 -8.39 18.46 5.35
CA ARG A 208 -6.93 18.27 5.36
C ARG A 208 -6.44 17.63 6.68
N ILE A 209 -6.97 18.07 7.82
CA ILE A 209 -6.65 17.45 9.12
C ILE A 209 -7.01 15.96 9.10
N CYS A 210 -8.19 15.62 8.57
CA CYS A 210 -8.66 14.24 8.53
C CYS A 210 -7.95 13.40 7.47
N GLU A 211 -7.58 13.98 6.34
CA GLU A 211 -6.76 13.35 5.31
C GLU A 211 -5.37 12.98 5.86
N ASN A 212 -4.73 13.89 6.60
CA ASN A 212 -3.44 13.63 7.25
C ASN A 212 -3.57 12.53 8.31
N ALA A 213 -4.61 12.58 9.15
CA ALA A 213 -4.90 11.54 10.14
C ALA A 213 -5.12 10.17 9.48
N LEU A 214 -5.86 10.12 8.36
CA LEU A 214 -6.10 8.89 7.60
C LEU A 214 -4.80 8.29 7.08
N ILE A 215 -3.89 9.09 6.53
CA ILE A 215 -2.58 8.59 6.05
C ILE A 215 -1.76 8.00 7.21
N ILE A 216 -1.70 8.69 8.35
CA ILE A 216 -0.97 8.20 9.53
C ILE A 216 -1.59 6.89 10.03
N ALA A 217 -2.91 6.79 10.08
CA ALA A 217 -3.60 5.58 10.49
C ALA A 217 -3.37 4.41 9.53
N ARG A 218 -3.40 4.65 8.22
CA ARG A 218 -3.08 3.64 7.21
C ARG A 218 -1.66 3.10 7.40
N VAL A 219 -0.70 3.95 7.75
CA VAL A 219 0.67 3.49 8.05
C VAL A 219 0.72 2.66 9.34
N HIS A 220 -0.06 3.01 10.38
CA HIS A 220 -0.18 2.17 11.57
C HIS A 220 -0.74 0.77 11.24
N TRP A 221 -1.77 0.69 10.40
CA TRP A 221 -2.30 -0.59 9.92
C TRP A 221 -1.27 -1.35 9.08
N ALA A 222 -0.55 -0.67 8.19
CA ALA A 222 0.52 -1.30 7.40
C ALA A 222 1.66 -1.85 8.28
N PHE A 223 2.03 -1.18 9.37
CA PHE A 223 2.98 -1.72 10.35
C PHE A 223 2.46 -3.01 11.00
N HIS A 224 1.19 -3.04 11.34
CA HIS A 224 0.55 -4.19 11.95
C HIS A 224 0.51 -5.39 10.99
N ASP A 225 0.15 -5.13 9.73
CA ASP A 225 0.14 -6.15 8.68
C ASP A 225 1.54 -6.67 8.37
N ARG A 226 2.55 -5.80 8.33
CA ARG A 226 3.96 -6.20 8.15
C ARG A 226 4.45 -7.05 9.31
N ALA A 227 4.21 -6.65 10.55
CA ALA A 227 4.56 -7.46 11.71
C ALA A 227 3.92 -8.85 11.67
N ALA A 228 2.64 -8.93 11.28
CA ALA A 228 1.93 -10.20 11.12
C ALA A 228 2.52 -11.07 10.00
N GLN A 229 2.88 -10.46 8.86
CA GLN A 229 3.52 -11.14 7.74
C GLN A 229 4.91 -11.68 8.07
N TYR A 230 5.74 -10.87 8.75
CA TYR A 230 7.08 -11.28 9.20
C TYR A 230 7.01 -12.41 10.20
N ARG A 231 6.08 -12.30 11.16
CA ARG A 231 5.82 -13.36 12.13
C ARG A 231 5.37 -14.65 11.48
N TYR A 232 4.37 -14.58 10.60
CA TYR A 232 3.91 -15.74 9.84
C TYR A 232 5.08 -16.42 9.12
N SER A 233 5.92 -15.64 8.46
CA SER A 233 7.07 -16.15 7.73
C SER A 233 8.09 -16.85 8.62
N LEU A 234 8.47 -16.24 9.76
CA LEU A 234 9.42 -16.84 10.70
C LEU A 234 8.86 -18.10 11.38
N GLU A 235 7.58 -18.11 11.75
CA GLU A 235 6.92 -19.29 12.32
C GLU A 235 6.92 -20.47 11.32
N HIS A 236 6.69 -20.20 10.03
CA HIS A 236 6.70 -21.23 8.99
C HIS A 236 8.12 -21.70 8.65
N LEU A 237 9.10 -20.80 8.57
CA LEU A 237 10.51 -21.19 8.38
C LEU A 237 11.01 -22.07 9.54
N LEU A 238 10.55 -21.81 10.77
CA LEU A 238 10.93 -22.61 11.94
C LEU A 238 10.37 -24.04 11.86
N VAL A 239 9.17 -24.20 11.30
CA VAL A 239 8.57 -25.51 11.02
C VAL A 239 9.29 -26.22 9.88
N GLU A 240 9.65 -25.51 8.81
CA GLU A 240 10.39 -26.08 7.67
C GLU A 240 11.77 -26.58 8.07
N GLY A 241 12.50 -25.80 8.86
CA GLY A 241 13.81 -26.18 9.37
C GLY A 241 14.32 -25.18 10.41
N PRO A 242 14.49 -25.61 11.67
CA PRO A 242 15.02 -24.75 12.71
C PRO A 242 16.51 -24.50 12.48
N GLU A 243 16.86 -23.24 12.22
CA GLU A 243 18.25 -22.78 12.01
C GLU A 243 18.67 -21.78 13.09
N ARG A 244 19.98 -21.60 13.29
CA ARG A 244 20.51 -20.64 14.29
C ARG A 244 20.11 -19.20 13.97
N GLU A 245 19.91 -18.89 12.69
CA GLU A 245 19.49 -17.57 12.19
C GLU A 245 18.07 -17.17 12.60
N ALA A 246 17.25 -18.11 13.09
CA ALA A 246 15.93 -17.80 13.64
C ALA A 246 16.01 -16.84 14.84
N ILE A 247 17.04 -16.97 15.68
CA ILE A 247 17.21 -16.17 16.91
C ILE A 247 17.42 -14.68 16.60
N PRO A 248 18.40 -14.27 15.77
CA PRO A 248 18.54 -12.85 15.44
C PRO A 248 17.32 -12.31 14.67
N ALA A 249 16.69 -13.11 13.80
CA ALA A 249 15.48 -12.68 13.08
C ALA A 249 14.30 -12.43 14.03
N GLU A 250 14.07 -13.31 14.99
CA GLU A 250 13.06 -13.15 16.05
C GLU A 250 13.30 -11.87 16.86
N ARG A 251 14.55 -11.63 17.28
CA ARG A 251 14.92 -10.42 18.05
C ARG A 251 14.63 -9.15 17.28
N THR A 252 14.96 -9.10 15.98
CA THR A 252 14.65 -7.94 15.13
C THR A 252 13.13 -7.75 15.01
N LEU A 253 12.35 -8.81 14.83
CA LEU A 253 10.88 -8.73 14.81
C LEU A 253 10.32 -8.18 16.12
N MET A 254 10.78 -8.68 17.27
CA MET A 254 10.32 -8.21 18.57
C MET A 254 10.67 -6.73 18.81
N ALA A 255 11.83 -6.28 18.35
CA ALA A 255 12.23 -4.87 18.43
C ALA A 255 11.33 -3.98 17.55
N PHE A 256 11.04 -4.43 16.33
CA PHE A 256 10.09 -3.77 15.44
C PHE A 256 8.70 -3.67 16.05
N GLU A 257 8.16 -4.79 16.58
CA GLU A 257 6.86 -4.85 17.26
C GLU A 257 6.79 -3.91 18.48
N ALA A 258 7.89 -3.81 19.24
CA ALA A 258 7.97 -2.92 20.39
C ALA A 258 7.87 -1.45 19.97
N ASP A 259 8.57 -1.07 18.90
CA ASP A 259 8.62 0.31 18.42
C ASP A 259 7.31 0.76 17.79
N ILE A 260 6.68 -0.08 16.96
CA ILE A 260 5.36 0.23 16.40
C ILE A 260 4.29 0.26 17.50
N GLY A 261 4.40 -0.60 18.52
CA GLY A 261 3.53 -0.60 19.69
C GLY A 261 3.65 0.69 20.52
N ARG A 262 4.87 1.18 20.74
CA ARG A 262 5.12 2.50 21.37
C ARG A 262 4.59 3.64 20.52
N PHE A 263 4.90 3.64 19.22
CA PHE A 263 4.42 4.68 18.31
C PHE A 263 2.90 4.77 18.29
N ARG A 264 2.18 3.64 18.18
CA ARG A 264 0.72 3.62 18.31
C ARG A 264 0.26 4.31 19.59
N LYS A 265 0.83 3.96 20.75
CA LYS A 265 0.39 4.53 22.05
C LYS A 265 0.52 6.05 22.10
N ASP A 266 1.55 6.59 21.45
CA ASP A 266 1.82 8.03 21.41
C ASP A 266 0.94 8.78 20.40
N THR A 267 0.37 8.09 19.40
CA THR A 267 -0.45 8.70 18.35
C THR A 267 -1.87 9.00 18.85
N ILE A 268 -2.23 10.29 18.80
CA ILE A 268 -3.57 10.79 19.13
C ILE A 268 -4.00 11.71 18.00
N PHE A 269 -5.21 11.49 17.45
CA PHE A 269 -5.76 12.33 16.40
C PHE A 269 -6.69 13.42 16.94
N PRO A 270 -6.77 14.59 16.28
CA PRO A 270 -7.77 15.60 16.60
C PRO A 270 -9.21 15.07 16.48
N THR A 271 -10.08 15.47 17.41
CA THR A 271 -11.50 15.06 17.44
C THR A 271 -12.38 15.81 16.45
N VAL A 272 -11.81 16.70 15.63
CA VAL A 272 -12.54 17.51 14.64
C VAL A 272 -13.02 16.68 13.45
N CYS A 273 -12.49 15.47 13.27
CA CYS A 273 -12.90 14.58 12.20
C CYS A 273 -14.29 14.01 12.45
N THR A 274 -15.16 14.17 11.45
CA THR A 274 -16.55 13.70 11.45
C THR A 274 -16.66 12.20 11.69
N GLU A 275 -15.73 11.43 11.14
CA GLU A 275 -15.56 10.02 11.45
C GLU A 275 -14.22 9.79 12.17
N PRO A 276 -14.21 9.12 13.33
CA PRO A 276 -12.99 8.83 14.03
C PRO A 276 -12.14 7.86 13.21
N VAL A 277 -10.94 8.28 12.84
CA VAL A 277 -9.99 7.44 12.14
C VAL A 277 -9.52 6.32 13.07
N ALA A 278 -9.85 5.07 12.74
CA ALA A 278 -9.55 3.91 13.57
C ALA A 278 -8.05 3.54 13.52
N LEU A 279 -7.44 3.41 14.69
CA LEU A 279 -6.08 2.90 14.87
C LEU A 279 -6.11 1.43 15.33
N PRO A 280 -5.14 0.61 14.92
CA PRO A 280 -5.02 -0.76 15.43
C PRO A 280 -4.74 -0.75 16.94
N ALA A 281 -5.03 -1.87 17.61
CA ALA A 281 -4.61 -2.06 19.00
C ALA A 281 -3.08 -1.98 19.12
N PRO A 282 -2.53 -1.47 20.24
CA PRO A 282 -1.08 -1.48 20.44
C PRO A 282 -0.55 -2.91 20.43
N LEU A 283 0.44 -3.17 19.58
CA LEU A 283 1.12 -4.47 19.55
C LEU A 283 2.00 -4.64 20.79
N SER A 284 2.08 -5.89 21.25
CA SER A 284 3.00 -6.31 22.30
C SER A 284 3.94 -7.38 21.75
N PRO A 285 5.27 -7.20 21.86
CA PRO A 285 6.23 -8.17 21.37
C PRO A 285 6.02 -9.54 22.00
N ARG A 286 6.14 -10.60 21.19
CA ARG A 286 6.07 -11.98 21.69
C ARG A 286 7.13 -12.87 21.04
N PRO A 287 7.75 -13.79 21.80
CA PRO A 287 8.63 -14.78 21.20
C PRO A 287 7.82 -15.69 20.24
N LEU A 288 8.48 -16.18 19.20
CA LEU A 288 7.97 -17.21 18.28
C LEU A 288 7.78 -18.53 19.02
N VAL A 289 8.76 -18.92 19.84
CA VAL A 289 8.69 -20.12 20.67
C VAL A 289 8.25 -19.76 22.09
N ARG A 290 7.05 -20.19 22.48
CA ARG A 290 6.61 -20.09 23.88
C ARG A 290 7.33 -21.13 24.72
N LYS A 291 7.93 -20.71 25.84
CA LYS A 291 8.35 -21.66 26.88
C LYS A 291 7.08 -22.30 27.45
N GLY A 292 6.99 -23.63 27.34
CA GLY A 292 5.96 -24.43 28.01
C GLY A 292 6.15 -24.44 29.52
#